data_AF-A0A7V9V925-F1
#
_entry.id   AF-A0A7V9V925-F1
#
_cell.length_a   1.000
_cell.length_b   1.000
_cell.length_c   1.000
_cell.angle_alpha   90.00
_cell.angle_beta   90.00
_cell.angle_gamma   90.00
#
_symmetry.space_group_name_H-M   'P 1'
#
loop_
_entity.id
_entity.type
_entity.pdbx_description
1 polymer ?
#
loop_
_entity_poly.entity_id
_entity_poly.type
_entity_poly.pdbx_seq_one_letter_code
_entity_poly.pdbx_strand_id
1 'polypeptide(L)'
;MTTSKSHTESMRHNADEKVDSGLNIVMLRGRLSRPAELRVLPSGDRLVALELSIAGAGAKTESVPVVWHDPPAAAQDLDVDQAVVVLGRVRRRFFRAGGATQSRTEVVAETVIPARQVKRARSLAAKAKARLESAEAEAG
;
A
#
# COMPACT_ATOMS: atom_id res chain seq x y z
N MET A 1 -1.58 -38.20 -39.99
CA MET A 1 -1.66 -36.88 -40.67
C MET A 1 -2.86 -36.15 -40.07
N THR A 2 -2.62 -34.95 -39.51
CA THR A 2 -3.61 -33.85 -39.36
C THR A 2 -4.77 -34.14 -38.38
N THR A 3 -4.99 -33.46 -37.25
CA THR A 3 -4.80 -32.04 -36.90
C THR A 3 -4.95 -31.90 -35.37
N SER A 4 -3.93 -31.41 -34.66
CA SER A 4 -4.10 -30.89 -33.29
C SER A 4 -3.17 -29.69 -33.09
N LYS A 5 -3.49 -28.61 -33.81
CA LYS A 5 -2.89 -27.28 -33.62
C LYS A 5 -3.93 -26.22 -33.21
N SER A 6 -5.22 -26.55 -33.26
CA SER A 6 -6.31 -25.57 -33.07
C SER A 6 -6.63 -25.24 -31.61
N HIS A 7 -6.17 -26.03 -30.63
CA HIS A 7 -6.50 -25.76 -29.21
C HIS A 7 -5.50 -24.81 -28.52
N THR A 8 -4.26 -24.72 -29.03
CA THR A 8 -3.21 -23.91 -28.40
C THR A 8 -3.21 -22.45 -28.88
N GLU A 9 -3.77 -22.17 -30.07
CA GLU A 9 -3.94 -20.79 -30.57
C GLU A 9 -5.16 -20.07 -29.98
N SER A 10 -6.19 -20.82 -29.57
CA SER A 10 -7.40 -20.24 -28.95
C SER A 10 -7.14 -19.69 -27.55
N MET A 11 -6.10 -20.15 -26.84
CA MET A 11 -5.73 -19.62 -25.52
C MET A 11 -4.94 -18.31 -25.58
N ARG A 12 -4.44 -17.91 -26.77
CA ARG A 12 -3.65 -16.67 -26.93
C ARG A 12 -4.51 -15.43 -27.19
N HIS A 13 -5.82 -15.60 -27.39
CA HIS A 13 -6.73 -14.52 -27.83
C HIS A 13 -7.48 -13.79 -26.72
N ASN A 14 -7.33 -14.14 -25.44
CA ASN A 14 -7.98 -13.41 -24.33
C ASN A 14 -7.07 -12.40 -23.61
N ALA A 15 -5.92 -12.05 -24.20
CA ALA A 15 -4.97 -11.09 -23.63
C ALA A 15 -5.44 -9.61 -23.66
N ASP A 16 -6.66 -9.35 -24.15
CA ASP A 16 -7.24 -8.00 -24.25
C ASP A 16 -8.60 -7.90 -23.53
N GLU A 17 -8.89 -8.85 -22.62
CA GLU A 17 -9.93 -8.65 -21.62
C GLU A 17 -9.48 -7.45 -20.77
N LYS A 18 -10.05 -6.27 -21.05
CA LYS A 18 -9.85 -5.03 -20.27
C LYS A 18 -9.88 -5.42 -18.80
N VAL A 19 -8.71 -5.52 -18.18
CA VAL A 19 -8.61 -5.69 -16.75
C VAL A 19 -9.27 -4.44 -16.20
N ASP A 20 -10.43 -4.60 -15.57
CA ASP A 20 -11.07 -3.52 -14.84
C ASP A 20 -10.04 -2.99 -13.84
N SER A 21 -9.44 -1.85 -14.15
CA SER A 21 -8.35 -1.26 -13.40
C SER A 21 -8.91 -0.58 -12.17
N GLY A 22 -9.46 -1.38 -11.25
CA GLY A 22 -10.08 -0.88 -10.03
C GLY A 22 -9.13 0.05 -9.26
N LEU A 23 -9.68 1.16 -8.74
CA LEU A 23 -8.91 2.10 -7.95
C LEU A 23 -8.78 1.64 -6.50
N ASN A 24 -7.55 1.37 -6.06
CA ASN A 24 -7.22 1.16 -4.66
C ASN A 24 -6.15 2.15 -4.23
N ILE A 25 -6.60 3.26 -3.64
CA ILE A 25 -5.73 4.33 -3.15
C ILE A 25 -6.04 4.63 -1.69
N VAL A 26 -4.99 4.86 -0.91
CA VAL A 26 -5.07 5.29 0.47
C VAL A 26 -4.15 6.46 0.67
N MET A 27 -4.66 7.51 1.32
CA MET A 27 -3.84 8.58 1.87
C MET A 27 -4.09 8.69 3.37
N LEU A 28 -3.03 8.53 4.17
CA LEU A 28 -3.11 8.67 5.63
C LEU A 28 -2.27 9.86 6.09
N ARG A 29 -2.72 10.49 7.17
CA ARG A 29 -1.88 11.39 7.97
C ARG A 29 -2.06 11.03 9.44
N GLY A 30 -0.97 10.61 10.07
CA GLY A 30 -0.99 10.14 11.46
C GLY A 30 0.38 10.27 12.11
N ARG A 31 0.49 9.81 13.34
CA ARG A 31 1.77 9.72 14.08
C ARG A 31 2.16 8.28 14.28
N LEU A 32 3.45 7.99 14.29
CA LEU A 32 3.95 6.68 14.69
C LEU A 32 3.63 6.46 16.17
N SER A 33 2.98 5.34 16.49
CA SER A 33 2.70 4.92 17.87
C SER A 33 3.89 4.20 18.53
N ARG A 34 4.86 3.79 17.72
CA ARG A 34 6.11 3.12 18.10
C ARG A 34 7.17 3.36 17.02
N PRO A 35 8.47 3.16 17.32
CA PRO A 35 9.52 3.29 16.32
C PRO A 35 9.29 2.39 15.10
N ALA A 36 9.84 2.79 13.95
CA ALA A 36 9.82 1.97 12.74
C ALA A 36 10.55 0.65 12.94
N GLU A 37 9.95 -0.44 12.47
CA GLU A 37 10.55 -1.78 12.55
C GLU A 37 11.08 -2.21 11.19
N LEU A 38 12.40 -2.14 11.01
CA LEU A 38 13.06 -2.73 9.85
C LEU A 38 13.09 -4.25 9.97
N ARG A 39 12.70 -4.93 8.89
CA ARG A 39 12.76 -6.37 8.73
C ARG A 39 13.44 -6.69 7.41
N VAL A 40 14.36 -7.66 7.45
CA VAL A 40 14.96 -8.25 6.25
C VAL A 40 14.26 -9.58 6.02
N LEU A 41 13.66 -9.74 4.85
CA LEU A 41 12.97 -10.97 4.46
C LEU A 41 14.00 -12.05 4.08
N PRO A 42 13.62 -13.35 4.08
CA PRO A 42 14.51 -14.42 3.63
C PRO A 42 15.04 -14.23 2.19
N SER A 43 14.32 -13.47 1.34
CA SER A 43 14.77 -13.08 0.00
C SER A 43 15.92 -12.06 0.00
N GLY A 44 16.20 -11.41 1.14
CA GLY A 44 17.09 -10.27 1.25
C GLY A 44 16.38 -8.91 1.12
N ASP A 45 15.11 -8.89 0.70
CA ASP A 45 14.34 -7.66 0.55
C ASP A 45 14.12 -6.98 1.91
N ARG A 46 14.13 -5.65 1.90
CA ARG A 46 13.89 -4.86 3.11
C ARG A 46 12.44 -4.43 3.18
N LEU A 47 11.89 -4.48 4.39
CA LEU A 47 10.55 -4.02 4.71
C LEU A 47 10.61 -3.21 6.00
N VAL A 48 9.95 -2.06 6.01
CA VAL A 48 9.70 -1.30 7.24
C VAL A 48 8.23 -1.44 7.60
N ALA A 49 7.96 -1.89 8.83
CA ALA A 49 6.62 -1.89 9.40
C ALA A 49 6.43 -0.65 10.29
N LEU A 50 5.34 0.07 10.06
CA LEU A 50 4.92 1.23 10.85
C LEU A 50 3.55 0.97 11.46
N GLU A 51 3.26 1.63 12.57
CA GLU A 51 1.94 1.63 13.19
C GLU A 51 1.50 3.07 13.42
N LEU A 52 0.52 3.51 12.65
CA LEU A 52 0.05 4.88 12.72
C LEU A 52 -1.16 5.01 13.63
N SER A 53 -1.10 5.98 14.53
CA SER A 53 -2.26 6.51 15.24
C SER A 53 -2.82 7.70 14.45
N ILE A 54 -4.09 7.60 14.08
CA ILE A 54 -4.83 8.65 13.36
C ILE A 54 -5.94 9.15 14.27
N ALA A 55 -5.95 10.45 14.55
CA ALA A 55 -7.03 11.05 15.33
C ALA A 55 -8.32 10.98 14.50
N GLY A 56 -9.29 10.18 14.96
CA GLY A 56 -10.61 10.12 14.36
C GLY A 56 -11.37 11.44 14.57
N ALA A 57 -12.34 11.72 13.71
CA ALA A 57 -13.20 12.91 13.79
C ALA A 57 -14.21 12.82 14.95
N GLY A 58 -13.73 12.78 16.20
CA GLY A 58 -14.52 13.01 17.40
C GLY A 58 -14.87 11.80 18.28
N ALA A 59 -14.30 10.61 18.06
CA ALA A 59 -14.68 9.44 18.88
C ALA A 59 -13.52 8.60 19.43
N LYS A 60 -12.59 8.09 18.61
CA LYS A 60 -11.42 7.29 19.04
C LYS A 60 -10.27 7.40 18.04
N THR A 61 -9.04 7.23 18.52
CA THR A 61 -7.86 7.09 17.66
C THR A 61 -7.91 5.76 16.91
N GLU A 62 -7.69 5.80 15.61
CA GLU A 62 -7.57 4.61 14.76
C GLU A 62 -6.10 4.17 14.69
N SER A 63 -5.84 2.88 14.90
CA SER A 63 -4.53 2.28 14.66
C SER A 63 -4.51 1.68 13.26
N VAL A 64 -3.59 2.12 12.43
CA VAL A 64 -3.46 1.65 11.05
C VAL A 64 -2.06 1.07 10.82
N PRO A 65 -1.95 -0.24 10.59
CA PRO A 65 -0.67 -0.84 10.23
C PRO A 65 -0.29 -0.50 8.80
N VAL A 66 0.97 -0.10 8.64
CA VAL A 66 1.54 0.25 7.34
C VAL A 66 2.78 -0.60 7.10
N VAL A 67 2.89 -1.14 5.88
CA VAL A 67 4.03 -1.91 5.41
C VAL A 67 4.66 -1.18 4.25
N TRP A 68 5.97 -0.93 4.30
CA TRP A 68 6.72 -0.26 3.24
C TRP A 68 7.83 -1.18 2.73
N HIS A 69 7.63 -1.73 1.53
CA HIS A 69 8.64 -2.52 0.83
C HIS A 69 9.67 -1.61 0.18
N ASP A 70 10.92 -2.09 0.14
CA ASP A 70 12.08 -1.39 -0.43
C ASP A 70 12.18 0.07 0.01
N PRO A 71 12.07 0.35 1.32
CA PRO A 71 12.03 1.72 1.80
C PRO A 71 13.41 2.38 1.65
N PRO A 72 13.45 3.72 1.54
CA PRO A 72 14.71 4.47 1.61
C PRO A 72 15.38 4.23 2.96
N ALA A 73 16.72 4.32 3.00
CA ALA A 73 17.49 4.03 4.22
C ALA A 73 17.00 4.82 5.44
N ALA A 74 16.63 6.10 5.27
CA ALA A 74 16.12 6.97 6.32
C ALA A 74 14.77 6.55 6.92
N ALA A 75 14.07 5.57 6.33
CA ALA A 75 12.79 5.10 6.86
C ALA A 75 12.94 4.37 8.21
N GLN A 76 14.10 3.77 8.49
CA GLN A 76 14.37 3.11 9.77
C GLN A 76 14.55 4.12 10.92
N ASP A 77 14.82 5.39 10.60
CA ASP A 77 15.03 6.46 11.59
C ASP A 77 13.70 7.15 11.98
N LEU A 78 12.57 6.68 11.45
CA LEU A 78 11.25 7.16 11.86
C LEU A 78 10.94 6.63 13.25
N ASP A 79 10.65 7.56 14.17
CA ASP A 79 10.48 7.26 15.59
C ASP A 79 9.06 7.57 16.07
N VAL A 80 8.74 7.12 17.28
CA VAL A 80 7.50 7.42 17.99
C VAL A 80 7.15 8.91 17.93
N ASP A 81 5.85 9.20 17.88
CA ASP A 81 5.24 10.53 17.76
C ASP A 81 5.55 11.32 16.49
N GLN A 82 6.45 10.84 15.62
CA GLN A 82 6.70 11.49 14.36
C GLN A 82 5.46 11.44 13.47
N ALA A 83 5.00 12.62 13.05
CA ALA A 83 3.89 12.74 12.11
C ALA A 83 4.36 12.44 10.69
N VAL A 84 3.62 11.59 9.99
CA VAL A 84 3.90 11.19 8.60
C VAL A 84 2.64 11.29 7.73
N VAL A 85 2.85 11.43 6.44
CA VAL A 85 1.85 11.28 5.39
C VAL A 85 2.20 10.07 4.55
N VAL A 86 1.24 9.18 4.35
CA VAL A 86 1.39 7.93 3.58
C VAL A 86 0.51 8.00 2.34
N LEU A 87 1.06 7.60 1.20
CA LEU A 87 0.31 7.22 0.01
C LEU A 87 0.55 5.72 -0.25
N GLY A 88 -0.52 4.98 -0.49
CA GLY A 88 -0.43 3.55 -0.72
C GLY A 88 -1.75 2.94 -1.16
N ARG A 89 -1.93 1.67 -0.81
CA ARG A 89 -3.13 0.87 -1.09
C ARG A 89 -3.48 -0.03 0.08
N VAL A 90 -4.75 -0.38 0.26
CA VAL A 90 -5.16 -1.38 1.24
C VAL A 90 -4.85 -2.77 0.70
N ARG A 91 -4.37 -3.66 1.56
CA ARG A 91 -4.26 -5.09 1.29
C ARG A 91 -4.70 -5.88 2.52
N ARG A 92 -5.37 -7.01 2.28
CA ARG A 92 -5.50 -8.05 3.30
C ARG A 92 -4.46 -9.13 3.00
N ARG A 93 -3.53 -9.37 3.94
CA ARG A 93 -2.59 -10.49 3.83
C ARG A 93 -3.04 -11.64 4.70
N PHE A 94 -2.85 -12.86 4.21
CA PHE A 94 -3.09 -14.10 4.94
C PHE A 94 -1.75 -14.72 5.33
N PHE A 95 -1.67 -15.29 6.52
CA PHE A 95 -0.45 -15.92 7.03
C PHE A 95 -0.81 -17.03 8.04
N ARG A 96 0.13 -17.92 8.34
CA ARG A 96 -0.04 -18.98 9.34
C ARG A 96 0.59 -18.56 10.66
N ALA A 97 -0.17 -18.64 11.74
CA ALA A 97 0.32 -18.38 13.10
C ALA A 97 -0.52 -19.17 14.10
N GLY A 98 0.12 -19.83 15.08
CA GLY A 98 -0.57 -20.64 16.09
C GLY A 98 -1.41 -21.78 15.51
N GLY A 99 -0.94 -22.43 14.43
CA GLY A 99 -1.64 -23.55 13.79
C GLY A 99 -2.86 -23.17 12.94
N ALA A 100 -3.21 -21.87 12.83
CA ALA A 100 -4.37 -21.40 12.07
C ALA A 100 -4.00 -20.41 10.96
N THR A 101 -4.85 -20.32 9.93
CA THR A 101 -4.80 -19.19 8.98
C THR A 101 -5.30 -17.95 9.67
N GLN A 102 -4.50 -16.90 9.66
CA GLN A 102 -4.86 -15.57 10.12
C GLN A 102 -4.84 -14.59 8.96
N SER A 103 -5.44 -13.43 9.16
CA SER A 103 -5.40 -12.34 8.20
C SER A 103 -5.20 -11.00 8.88
N ARG A 104 -4.48 -10.08 8.22
CA ARG A 104 -4.35 -8.69 8.65
C ARG A 104 -4.66 -7.77 7.48
N THR A 105 -5.54 -6.80 7.69
CA THR A 105 -5.71 -5.67 6.78
C THR A 105 -4.67 -4.62 7.13
N GLU A 106 -3.94 -4.15 6.13
CA GLU A 106 -2.84 -3.22 6.26
C GLU A 106 -2.78 -2.30 5.05
N VAL A 107 -2.08 -1.18 5.19
CA VAL A 107 -1.75 -0.30 4.08
C VAL A 107 -0.37 -0.66 3.58
N VAL A 108 -0.26 -1.01 2.31
CA VAL A 108 1.04 -1.14 1.64
C VAL A 108 1.42 0.23 1.10
N ALA A 109 2.41 0.85 1.71
CA ALA A 109 2.92 2.16 1.34
C ALA A 109 3.67 2.09 0.02
N GLU A 110 3.36 3.03 -0.87
CA GLU A 110 4.20 3.42 -2.00
C GLU A 110 5.18 4.52 -1.57
N THR A 111 4.71 5.45 -0.73
CA THR A 111 5.51 6.59 -0.29
C THR A 111 5.11 6.98 1.13
N VAL A 112 6.10 7.24 1.98
CA VAL A 112 5.93 7.84 3.31
C VAL A 112 6.80 9.09 3.41
N ILE A 113 6.23 10.18 3.89
CA ILE A 113 6.92 11.47 4.02
C ILE A 113 6.66 12.03 5.42
N PRO A 114 7.68 12.53 6.14
CA PRO A 114 7.46 13.27 7.37
C PRO A 114 6.52 14.47 7.12
N ALA A 115 5.46 14.61 7.91
CA ALA A 115 4.43 15.63 7.72
C ALA A 115 4.98 17.06 7.82
N ARG A 116 6.13 17.24 8.51
CA ARG A 116 6.87 18.52 8.55
C ARG A 116 7.38 18.98 7.18
N GLN A 117 7.55 18.07 6.22
CA GLN A 117 7.96 18.39 4.84
C GLN A 117 6.75 18.85 4.02
N VAL A 118 6.17 20.00 4.40
CA VAL A 118 4.86 20.48 3.91
C VAL A 118 4.74 20.48 2.38
N LYS A 119 5.77 20.96 1.66
CA LYS A 119 5.77 20.99 0.19
C LYS A 119 5.64 19.58 -0.42
N ARG A 120 6.38 18.62 0.13
CA ARG A 120 6.35 17.21 -0.32
C ARG A 120 5.04 16.53 0.06
N ALA A 121 4.53 16.77 1.26
CA ALA A 121 3.21 16.27 1.67
C ALA A 121 2.08 16.79 0.76
N ARG A 122 2.11 18.07 0.38
CA ARG A 122 1.15 18.66 -0.57
C ARG A 122 1.28 18.05 -1.98
N SER A 123 2.50 17.85 -2.46
CA SER A 123 2.75 17.20 -3.74
C SER A 123 2.20 15.76 -3.75
N LEU A 124 2.37 15.03 -2.64
CA LEU A 124 1.82 13.68 -2.49
C LEU A 124 0.28 13.69 -2.48
N ALA A 125 -0.34 14.68 -1.83
CA ALA A 125 -1.79 14.88 -1.86
C ALA A 125 -2.31 15.17 -3.27
N ALA A 126 -1.61 16.03 -4.01
CA ALA A 126 -1.95 16.34 -5.40
C ALA A 126 -1.84 15.10 -6.31
N LYS A 127 -0.82 14.26 -6.10
CA LYS A 127 -0.68 12.97 -6.79
C LYS A 127 -1.87 12.05 -6.50
N ALA A 128 -2.31 11.98 -5.24
CA ALA A 128 -3.48 11.18 -4.87
C ALA A 128 -4.77 11.71 -5.52
N LYS A 129 -4.97 13.03 -5.52
CA LYS A 129 -6.10 13.70 -6.20
C LYS A 129 -6.13 13.39 -7.70
N ALA A 130 -5.00 13.49 -8.39
CA ALA A 130 -4.94 13.18 -9.82
C ALA A 130 -5.31 11.73 -10.16
N ARG A 131 -4.98 10.76 -9.28
CA ARG A 131 -5.38 9.35 -9.44
C ARG A 131 -6.88 9.17 -9.24
N LEU A 132 -7.49 9.89 -8.30
CA LEU A 132 -8.93 9.89 -8.10
C LEU A 132 -9.64 10.46 -9.34
N GLU A 133 -9.18 11.62 -9.84
CA GLU A 133 -9.75 12.25 -11.05
C GLU A 133 -9.65 11.35 -12.29
N SER A 134 -8.53 10.62 -12.44
CA SER A 134 -8.35 9.68 -13.54
C SER A 134 -9.32 8.49 -13.46
N ALA A 135 -9.52 7.95 -12.26
CA ALA A 135 -10.48 6.86 -12.04
C ALA A 135 -11.94 7.32 -12.20
N GLU A 136 -12.27 8.55 -11.80
CA GLU A 136 -13.59 9.15 -12.07
C GLU A 136 -13.86 9.24 -13.57
N ALA A 137 -12.86 9.64 -14.37
CA ALA A 137 -12.98 9.72 -15.82
C ALA A 137 -13.11 8.35 -16.51
N GLU A 138 -12.55 7.29 -15.92
CA GLU A 138 -12.68 5.91 -16.43
C GLU A 138 -14.03 5.26 -16.05
N ALA A 139 -14.67 5.74 -14.99
CA ALA A 139 -15.93 5.21 -14.47
C ALA A 139 -17.19 5.83 -15.12
N GLY A 140 -17.05 6.94 -15.86
CA GLY A 140 -18.12 7.61 -16.60
C GLY A 140 -18.20 7.17 -18.06
#